data_AF-K9SXG6-F1
#
_entry.id   AF-K9SXG6-F1
#
_cell.length_a   1.000
_cell.length_b   1.000
_cell.length_c   1.000
_cell.angle_alpha   90.00
_cell.angle_beta   90.00
_cell.angle_gamma   90.00
#
_symmetry.space_group_name_H-M   'P 1'
#
loop_
_entity.id
_entity.type
_entity.pdbx_description
1 polymer ?
#
loop_
_entity_poly.entity_id
_entity_poly.type
_entity_poly.pdbx_seq_one_letter_code
_entity_poly.pdbx_strand_id
1 'polypeptide(L)'
;MASLKNVLEDIVLSEAIAQLKAIDKSDHSNLSEIVAYALNRLPPLYASTDRGWLQQRKRAHSELISKIQSTVRQAILGAKFDPLRQVEPLPEQEIETPAHSLAKLQKLLGKPDLTWQNVPAVVQETLEKIRRDVNAGYTYQPKSKREVTELQDYLKRSKYNPANSSSNKTHKTPGNTELGVESEFQSYMLSTSYAFTNALEKLVVTNVEQQMTQLGSVLARAVKIEDAAAYALNRLPTMYATSAGGLQYQQQKAKTDLADEISSTVIQALLTLGKAPTRMVGPLPINKFDLEEEQALLELKPILQRDEITWRNVVPLLEEAFELAKGDANRLTKMLDQINRVFQIHLDGTDLSLVYDDLENILIIKALTKYAFWLLVENPQVVANDALQIFPAIASIKLVSPVFAHPLIYTRQEMEEERIS
;
A
#
# COMPACT_ATOMS: atom_id res chain seq x y z
N MET A 1 0.24 17.25 1.67
CA MET A 1 1.65 17.44 2.04
C MET A 1 2.27 18.45 1.10
N ALA A 2 3.27 19.22 1.53
CA ALA A 2 3.94 20.15 0.63
C ALA A 2 4.65 19.35 -0.47
N SER A 3 4.32 19.62 -1.73
CA SER A 3 4.92 18.97 -2.91
C SER A 3 6.36 19.41 -3.13
N LEU A 4 7.23 19.19 -2.14
CA LEU A 4 8.65 19.48 -2.18
C LEU A 4 9.43 18.19 -2.00
N LYS A 5 10.48 18.00 -2.79
CA LYS A 5 11.39 16.87 -2.64
C LYS A 5 12.80 17.25 -3.04
N ASN A 6 13.78 16.71 -2.31
CA ASN A 6 15.18 16.83 -2.67
C ASN A 6 15.53 15.78 -3.74
N VAL A 7 15.96 16.25 -4.91
CA VAL A 7 16.35 15.39 -6.05
C VAL A 7 17.55 14.51 -5.71
N LEU A 8 18.42 14.95 -4.80
CA LEU A 8 19.61 14.20 -4.44
C LEU A 8 19.31 12.93 -3.64
N GLU A 9 18.17 12.82 -2.97
CA GLU A 9 17.84 11.63 -2.16
C GLU A 9 17.85 10.36 -3.01
N ASP A 10 17.23 10.40 -4.19
CA ASP A 10 17.15 9.28 -5.14
C ASP A 10 18.54 8.91 -5.70
N ILE A 11 19.30 9.93 -6.12
CA ILE A 11 20.61 9.73 -6.75
C ILE A 11 21.63 9.21 -5.73
N VAL A 12 21.64 9.75 -4.51
CA VAL A 12 22.55 9.31 -3.45
C VAL A 12 22.20 7.89 -3.00
N LEU A 13 20.91 7.56 -2.88
CA LEU A 13 20.47 6.23 -2.48
C LEU A 13 20.84 5.17 -3.53
N SER A 14 20.53 5.42 -4.81
CA SER A 14 20.88 4.50 -5.89
C SER A 14 22.39 4.24 -5.98
N GLU A 15 23.20 5.28 -5.81
CA GLU A 15 24.66 5.17 -5.75
C GLU A 15 25.13 4.41 -4.49
N ALA A 16 24.55 4.67 -3.32
CA ALA A 16 24.88 3.95 -2.09
C ALA A 16 24.60 2.45 -2.19
N ILE A 17 23.46 2.07 -2.78
CA ILE A 17 23.12 0.67 -3.05
C ILE A 17 24.11 0.06 -4.05
N ALA A 18 24.46 0.77 -5.12
CA ALA A 18 25.42 0.29 -6.12
C ALA A 18 26.81 0.04 -5.51
N GLN A 19 27.31 0.97 -4.68
CA GLN A 19 28.60 0.82 -4.01
C GLN A 19 28.59 -0.25 -2.93
N LEU A 20 27.50 -0.41 -2.16
CA LEU A 20 27.38 -1.48 -1.17
C LEU A 20 27.34 -2.87 -1.80
N LYS A 21 26.60 -3.02 -2.92
CA LYS A 21 26.59 -4.25 -3.72
C LYS A 21 27.98 -4.60 -4.26
N ALA A 22 28.80 -3.61 -4.60
CA ALA A 22 30.17 -3.84 -5.06
C ALA A 22 31.14 -4.28 -3.94
N ILE A 23 30.78 -4.07 -2.67
CA ILE A 23 31.63 -4.35 -1.50
C ILE A 23 31.16 -5.63 -0.76
N ASP A 24 30.13 -6.33 -1.25
CA ASP A 24 29.52 -7.54 -0.65
C ASP A 24 29.15 -7.37 0.84
N LYS A 25 28.85 -6.14 1.27
CA LYS A 25 28.34 -5.86 2.63
C LYS A 25 26.82 -5.88 2.59
N SER A 26 26.22 -6.93 3.17
CA SER A 26 24.77 -7.18 3.21
C SER A 26 24.01 -6.36 4.26
N ASP A 27 24.68 -5.49 5.02
CA ASP A 27 24.05 -4.75 6.12
C ASP A 27 23.23 -3.56 5.59
N HIS A 28 22.03 -3.87 5.11
CA HIS A 28 21.03 -2.89 4.65
C HIS A 28 20.59 -1.93 5.76
N SER A 29 20.73 -2.32 7.03
CA SER A 29 20.42 -1.51 8.21
C SER A 29 21.19 -0.19 8.24
N ASN A 30 22.37 -0.13 7.60
CA ASN A 30 23.25 1.04 7.62
C ASN A 30 23.00 1.99 6.43
N LEU A 31 22.11 1.64 5.50
CA LEU A 31 21.88 2.42 4.28
C LEU A 31 21.36 3.82 4.61
N SER A 32 20.39 3.93 5.53
CA SER A 32 19.82 5.23 5.91
C SER A 32 20.86 6.18 6.50
N GLU A 33 21.81 5.66 7.30
CA GLU A 33 22.88 6.48 7.89
C GLU A 33 23.91 6.93 6.87
N ILE A 34 24.30 6.03 5.95
CA ILE A 34 25.21 6.35 4.84
C ILE A 34 24.60 7.47 3.98
N VAL A 35 23.32 7.36 3.65
CA VAL A 35 22.59 8.34 2.85
C VAL A 35 22.47 9.67 3.61
N ALA A 36 22.05 9.67 4.87
CA ALA A 36 21.95 10.89 5.68
C ALA A 36 23.31 11.59 5.83
N TYR A 37 24.39 10.83 6.04
CA TYR A 37 25.75 11.37 6.10
C TYR A 37 26.16 12.05 4.78
N ALA A 38 25.88 11.40 3.65
CA ALA A 38 26.20 11.95 2.34
C ALA A 38 25.37 13.21 2.05
N LEU A 39 24.06 13.19 2.31
CA LEU A 39 23.15 14.32 2.07
C LEU A 39 23.49 15.55 2.92
N ASN A 40 23.96 15.37 4.15
CA ASN A 40 24.43 16.47 5.02
C ASN A 40 25.70 17.17 4.53
N ARG A 41 26.39 16.61 3.52
CA ARG A 41 27.63 17.17 2.93
C ARG A 41 27.48 17.62 1.50
N LEU A 42 26.29 17.42 0.93
CA LEU A 42 25.96 17.78 -0.44
C LEU A 42 25.06 19.03 -0.43
N PRO A 43 25.15 19.88 -1.48
CA PRO A 43 24.24 21.01 -1.60
C PRO A 43 22.80 20.50 -1.80
N PRO A 44 21.80 21.03 -1.07
CA PRO A 44 20.40 20.65 -1.29
C PRO A 44 19.92 21.03 -2.70
N LEU A 45 19.11 20.16 -3.29
CA LEU A 45 18.43 20.42 -4.57
C LEU A 45 16.94 20.06 -4.46
N TYR A 46 16.19 20.94 -3.79
CA TYR A 46 14.74 20.87 -3.67
C TYR A 46 14.06 21.43 -4.92
N ALA A 47 13.11 20.66 -5.44
CA ALA A 47 12.18 21.10 -6.47
C ALA A 47 10.74 21.02 -5.97
N SER A 48 9.93 21.98 -6.41
CA SER A 48 8.47 22.05 -6.25
C SER A 48 7.71 21.86 -7.57
N THR A 49 8.43 21.77 -8.69
CA THR A 49 7.85 21.71 -10.04
C THR A 49 8.55 20.65 -10.88
N ASP A 50 7.82 20.02 -11.81
CA ASP A 50 8.36 18.97 -12.69
C ASP A 50 9.58 19.45 -13.52
N ARG A 51 9.48 20.63 -14.12
CA ARG A 51 10.62 21.21 -14.85
C ARG A 51 11.83 21.45 -13.94
N GLY A 52 11.58 21.94 -12.72
CA GLY A 52 12.64 22.13 -11.72
C GLY A 52 13.29 20.83 -11.33
N TRP A 53 12.49 19.78 -11.13
CA TRP A 53 12.93 18.42 -10.84
C TRP A 53 13.85 17.87 -11.93
N LEU A 54 13.41 17.92 -13.20
CA LEU A 54 14.22 17.49 -14.34
C LEU A 54 15.52 18.29 -14.49
N GLN A 55 15.47 19.61 -14.30
CA GLN A 55 16.64 20.47 -14.40
C GLN A 55 17.66 20.16 -13.30
N GLN A 56 17.21 20.00 -12.06
CA GLN A 56 18.07 19.66 -10.94
C GLN A 56 18.65 18.24 -11.07
N ARG A 57 17.86 17.28 -11.59
CA ARG A 57 18.35 15.92 -11.86
C ARG A 57 19.45 15.93 -12.92
N LYS A 58 19.27 16.69 -14.01
CA LYS A 58 20.31 16.90 -15.03
C LYS A 58 21.57 17.50 -14.41
N ARG A 59 21.42 18.56 -13.60
CA ARG A 59 22.53 19.22 -12.91
C ARG A 59 23.27 18.25 -11.98
N ALA A 60 22.54 17.45 -11.21
CA ALA A 60 23.13 16.47 -10.31
C ALA A 60 23.97 15.43 -11.07
N HIS A 61 23.48 14.92 -12.20
CA HIS A 61 24.22 13.98 -13.04
C HIS A 61 25.41 14.62 -13.78
N SER A 62 25.31 15.88 -14.21
CA SER A 62 26.39 16.53 -14.97
C SER A 62 27.49 17.11 -14.09
N GLU A 63 27.14 17.74 -12.97
CA GLU A 63 28.07 18.53 -12.15
C GLU A 63 28.44 17.84 -10.83
N LEU A 64 27.50 17.12 -10.21
CA LEU A 64 27.65 16.66 -8.83
C LEU A 64 27.96 15.16 -8.71
N ILE A 65 27.90 14.39 -9.79
CA ILE A 65 28.03 12.93 -9.73
C ILE A 65 29.34 12.46 -9.10
N SER A 66 30.47 13.10 -9.45
CA SER A 66 31.79 12.77 -8.87
C SER A 66 31.85 13.11 -7.37
N LYS A 67 31.25 14.23 -6.98
CA LYS A 67 31.14 14.64 -5.58
C LYS A 67 30.24 13.66 -4.81
N ILE A 68 29.10 13.26 -5.36
CA ILE A 68 28.19 12.27 -4.77
C ILE A 68 28.91 10.93 -4.57
N GLN A 69 29.59 10.44 -5.59
CA GLN A 69 30.34 9.18 -5.51
C GLN A 69 31.42 9.22 -4.42
N SER A 70 32.16 10.32 -4.33
CA SER A 70 33.20 10.48 -3.30
C SER A 70 32.64 10.62 -1.89
N THR A 71 31.54 11.37 -1.70
CA THR A 71 30.92 11.53 -0.37
C THR A 71 30.26 10.24 0.10
N VAL A 72 29.60 9.49 -0.78
CA VAL A 72 29.04 8.15 -0.48
C VAL A 72 30.15 7.18 -0.13
N ARG A 73 31.26 7.17 -0.88
CA ARG A 73 32.42 6.33 -0.54
C ARG A 73 33.00 6.69 0.83
N GLN A 74 33.12 7.98 1.14
CA GLN A 74 33.55 8.45 2.46
C GLN A 74 32.55 8.03 3.56
N ALA A 75 31.26 8.09 3.27
CA ALA A 75 30.21 7.64 4.19
C ALA A 75 30.35 6.15 4.49
N ILE A 76 30.56 5.31 3.47
CA ILE A 76 30.77 3.85 3.62
C ILE A 76 32.05 3.55 4.41
N LEU A 77 33.14 4.30 4.17
CA LEU A 77 34.40 4.13 4.90
C LEU A 77 34.30 4.62 6.36
N GLY A 78 33.57 5.72 6.57
CA GLY A 78 33.28 6.32 7.86
C GLY A 78 32.25 5.54 8.67
N ALA A 79 31.46 4.68 8.02
CA ALA A 79 30.45 3.81 8.63
C ALA A 79 31.05 2.65 9.47
N LYS A 80 32.25 2.82 10.01
CA LYS A 80 32.69 2.10 11.22
C LYS A 80 31.94 2.72 12.40
N PHE A 81 30.64 2.47 12.46
CA PHE A 81 29.77 3.02 13.49
C PHE A 81 30.02 2.35 14.84
N ASP A 82 29.91 3.17 15.87
CA ASP A 82 30.13 2.82 17.26
C ASP A 82 29.11 1.74 17.67
N PRO A 83 29.52 0.48 17.92
CA PRO A 83 28.61 -0.63 18.19
C PRO A 83 27.81 -0.46 19.49
N LEU A 84 28.13 0.55 20.29
CA LEU A 84 27.45 0.92 21.52
C LEU A 84 26.34 1.97 21.31
N ARG A 85 26.21 2.54 20.12
CA ARG A 85 25.17 3.53 19.81
C ARG A 85 23.84 2.81 19.60
N GLN A 86 22.97 2.87 20.61
CA GLN A 86 21.58 2.44 20.45
C GLN A 86 20.87 3.44 19.54
N VAL A 87 20.51 2.98 18.34
CA VAL A 87 19.72 3.78 17.40
C VAL A 87 18.25 3.60 17.77
N GLU A 88 17.70 4.55 18.50
CA GLU A 88 16.24 4.66 18.60
C GLU A 88 15.70 5.00 17.21
N PRO A 89 14.84 4.14 16.63
CA PRO A 89 14.26 4.41 15.32
C PRO A 89 13.46 5.71 15.37
N LEU A 90 13.46 6.43 14.25
CA LEU A 90 12.62 7.61 14.11
C LEU A 90 11.14 7.29 14.40
N PRO A 91 10.39 8.22 15.00
CA PRO A 91 8.97 8.01 15.25
C PRO A 91 8.23 7.80 13.92
N GLU A 92 7.40 6.75 13.85
CA GLU A 92 6.66 6.36 12.65
C GLU A 92 5.86 7.54 12.06
N GLN A 93 5.34 8.42 12.91
CA GLN A 93 4.56 9.60 12.54
C GLN A 93 5.30 10.62 11.64
N GLU A 94 6.63 10.67 11.71
CA GLU A 94 7.45 11.59 10.90
C GLU A 94 7.91 10.95 9.59
N ILE A 95 7.88 9.62 9.51
CA ILE A 95 8.27 8.83 8.34
C ILE A 95 7.05 8.42 7.51
N GLU A 96 5.87 8.32 8.14
CA GLU A 96 4.62 7.90 7.54
C GLU A 96 4.19 8.84 6.41
N THR A 97 4.59 8.46 5.21
CA THR A 97 4.07 8.94 3.94
C THR A 97 3.01 7.96 3.42
N PRO A 98 2.12 8.38 2.51
CA PRO A 98 1.18 7.47 1.87
C PRO A 98 1.87 6.29 1.16
N ALA A 99 3.11 6.47 0.68
CA ALA A 99 3.87 5.35 0.14
C ALA A 99 4.08 4.23 1.18
N HIS A 100 4.25 4.55 2.47
CA HIS A 100 4.43 3.55 3.53
C HIS A 100 3.17 2.73 3.78
N SER A 101 1.99 3.35 3.73
CA SER A 101 0.74 2.61 3.84
C SER A 101 0.57 1.69 2.64
N LEU A 102 0.88 2.14 1.41
CA LEU A 102 0.88 1.28 0.24
C LEU A 102 1.88 0.11 0.37
N ALA A 103 3.09 0.32 0.88
CA ALA A 103 4.05 -0.76 1.10
C ALA A 103 3.55 -1.77 2.15
N LYS A 104 2.87 -1.30 3.21
CA LYS A 104 2.19 -2.18 4.18
C LYS A 104 1.07 -2.97 3.49
N LEU A 105 0.28 -2.33 2.61
CA LEU A 105 -0.76 -3.00 1.81
C LEU A 105 -0.20 -4.03 0.83
N GLN A 106 0.90 -3.73 0.15
CA GLN A 106 1.60 -4.68 -0.73
C GLN A 106 2.01 -5.95 0.03
N LYS A 107 2.52 -5.80 1.25
CA LYS A 107 2.87 -6.93 2.12
C LYS A 107 1.63 -7.73 2.55
N LEU A 108 0.55 -7.06 2.94
CA LEU A 108 -0.69 -7.72 3.34
C LEU A 108 -1.37 -8.46 2.18
N LEU A 109 -1.36 -7.89 0.98
CA LEU A 109 -2.02 -8.45 -0.20
C LEU A 109 -1.13 -9.41 -0.99
N GLY A 110 0.17 -9.53 -0.65
CA GLY A 110 1.13 -10.42 -1.30
C GLY A 110 1.43 -10.07 -2.77
N LYS A 111 1.13 -8.85 -3.21
CA LYS A 111 1.38 -8.37 -4.58
C LYS A 111 2.38 -7.20 -4.55
N PRO A 112 3.64 -7.38 -5.00
CA PRO A 112 4.69 -6.35 -4.89
C PRO A 112 4.54 -5.20 -5.91
N ASP A 113 3.81 -5.42 -7.01
CA ASP A 113 3.63 -4.42 -8.09
C ASP A 113 2.34 -3.61 -7.93
N LEU A 114 1.78 -3.56 -6.71
CA LEU A 114 0.51 -2.88 -6.45
C LEU A 114 0.71 -1.36 -6.48
N THR A 115 -0.04 -0.68 -7.34
CA THR A 115 -0.19 0.78 -7.34
C THR A 115 -1.51 1.17 -6.67
N TRP A 116 -1.64 2.43 -6.23
CA TRP A 116 -2.86 2.93 -5.58
C TRP A 116 -4.13 2.68 -6.41
N GLN A 117 -4.06 2.86 -7.73
CA GLN A 117 -5.18 2.57 -8.65
C GLN A 117 -5.70 1.12 -8.56
N ASN A 118 -4.80 0.16 -8.30
CA ASN A 118 -5.14 -1.25 -8.25
C ASN A 118 -5.53 -1.73 -6.85
N VAL A 119 -5.35 -0.92 -5.81
CA VAL A 119 -5.66 -1.29 -4.42
C VAL A 119 -7.13 -1.67 -4.25
N PRO A 120 -8.13 -0.88 -4.71
CA PRO A 120 -9.54 -1.19 -4.49
C PRO A 120 -9.96 -2.50 -5.16
N ALA A 121 -9.55 -2.71 -6.41
CA ALA A 121 -9.83 -3.92 -7.16
C ALA A 121 -9.20 -5.17 -6.52
N VAL A 122 -7.96 -5.07 -6.03
CA VAL A 122 -7.28 -6.19 -5.37
C VAL A 122 -7.87 -6.47 -3.99
N VAL A 123 -8.22 -5.46 -3.21
CA VAL A 123 -8.91 -5.64 -1.93
C VAL A 123 -10.22 -6.38 -2.15
N GLN A 124 -11.03 -5.94 -3.10
CA GLN A 124 -12.27 -6.63 -3.46
C GLN A 124 -12.00 -8.07 -3.91
N GLU A 125 -11.02 -8.30 -4.79
CA GLU A 125 -10.65 -9.63 -5.23
C GLU A 125 -10.21 -10.52 -4.05
N THR A 126 -9.47 -9.99 -3.07
CA THR A 126 -9.03 -10.74 -1.88
C THR A 126 -10.16 -11.03 -0.92
N LEU A 127 -11.07 -10.08 -0.67
CA LEU A 127 -12.27 -10.33 0.12
C LEU A 127 -13.17 -11.37 -0.56
N GLU A 128 -13.33 -11.28 -1.88
CA GLU A 128 -14.05 -12.29 -2.66
C GLU A 128 -13.32 -13.63 -2.66
N LYS A 129 -11.98 -13.67 -2.69
CA LYS A 129 -11.21 -14.91 -2.56
C LYS A 129 -11.39 -15.51 -1.18
N ILE A 130 -11.34 -14.74 -0.11
CA ILE A 130 -11.61 -15.24 1.24
C ILE A 130 -13.04 -15.79 1.31
N ARG A 131 -14.04 -15.06 0.77
CA ARG A 131 -15.43 -15.54 0.67
C ARG A 131 -15.58 -16.76 -0.25
N ARG A 132 -14.76 -16.89 -1.30
CA ARG A 132 -14.75 -18.04 -2.23
C ARG A 132 -13.99 -19.24 -1.69
N ASP A 133 -12.93 -19.07 -0.91
CA ASP A 133 -12.19 -20.17 -0.29
C ASP A 133 -13.06 -20.86 0.77
N VAL A 134 -13.95 -20.11 1.42
CA VAL A 134 -15.07 -20.67 2.21
C VAL A 134 -15.99 -21.56 1.37
N ASN A 135 -16.28 -21.16 0.12
CA ASN A 135 -17.08 -21.96 -0.81
C ASN A 135 -16.27 -23.10 -1.48
N ALA A 136 -14.96 -22.95 -1.61
CA ALA A 136 -14.07 -23.87 -2.31
C ALA A 136 -13.48 -24.96 -1.39
N GLY A 137 -13.47 -24.75 -0.07
CA GLY A 137 -13.18 -25.79 0.92
C GLY A 137 -14.07 -27.04 0.79
N TYR A 138 -15.20 -26.94 0.07
CA TYR A 138 -16.14 -28.04 -0.17
C TYR A 138 -16.54 -28.22 -1.64
N THR A 139 -15.78 -27.66 -2.60
CA THR A 139 -15.76 -28.25 -3.95
C THR A 139 -14.52 -29.10 -4.07
N TYR A 140 -14.62 -30.33 -3.57
CA TYR A 140 -13.69 -31.38 -3.95
C TYR A 140 -13.76 -31.50 -5.47
N GLN A 141 -12.77 -30.95 -6.18
CA GLN A 141 -12.55 -31.25 -7.59
C GLN A 141 -12.41 -32.78 -7.64
N PRO A 142 -13.32 -33.51 -8.30
CA PRO A 142 -13.23 -34.96 -8.34
C PRO A 142 -11.85 -35.31 -8.89
N LYS A 143 -11.20 -36.34 -8.31
CA LYS A 143 -9.87 -36.80 -8.77
C LYS A 143 -9.84 -37.03 -10.30
N SER A 144 -10.98 -37.32 -10.92
CA SER A 144 -11.12 -37.37 -12.39
C SER A 144 -10.89 -36.03 -13.11
N LYS A 145 -11.22 -34.86 -12.53
CA LYS A 145 -10.93 -33.56 -13.15
C LYS A 145 -9.46 -33.15 -12.97
N ARG A 146 -8.83 -33.48 -11.84
CA ARG A 146 -7.37 -33.28 -11.66
C ARG A 146 -6.57 -34.20 -12.59
N GLU A 147 -6.97 -35.45 -12.71
CA GLU A 147 -6.42 -36.37 -13.71
C GLU A 147 -6.72 -35.90 -15.12
N VAL A 148 -7.90 -35.35 -15.43
CA VAL A 148 -8.22 -34.81 -16.75
C VAL A 148 -7.49 -33.51 -17.04
N THR A 149 -7.23 -32.63 -16.06
CA THR A 149 -6.40 -31.42 -16.25
C THR A 149 -4.93 -31.77 -16.34
N GLU A 150 -4.44 -32.71 -15.55
CA GLU A 150 -3.07 -33.22 -15.64
C GLU A 150 -2.87 -33.98 -16.94
N LEU A 151 -3.84 -34.79 -17.39
CA LEU A 151 -3.84 -35.46 -18.71
C LEU A 151 -4.02 -34.46 -19.86
N GLN A 152 -4.79 -33.37 -19.68
CA GLN A 152 -4.88 -32.29 -20.67
C GLN A 152 -3.58 -31.49 -20.76
N ASP A 153 -2.91 -31.25 -19.64
CA ASP A 153 -1.60 -30.60 -19.59
C ASP A 153 -0.50 -31.54 -20.10
N TYR A 154 -0.60 -32.85 -19.86
CA TYR A 154 0.25 -33.88 -20.46
C TYR A 154 0.00 -34.04 -21.96
N LEU A 155 -1.25 -33.96 -22.41
CA LEU A 155 -1.62 -34.00 -23.83
C LEU A 155 -1.20 -32.72 -24.56
N LYS A 156 -1.33 -31.55 -23.92
CA LYS A 156 -0.82 -30.26 -24.42
C LYS A 156 0.71 -30.26 -24.49
N ARG A 157 1.40 -30.86 -23.51
CA ARG A 157 2.87 -31.06 -23.56
C ARG A 157 3.28 -32.11 -24.60
N SER A 158 2.52 -33.19 -24.78
CA SER A 158 2.83 -34.24 -25.76
C SER A 158 2.57 -33.84 -27.22
N LYS A 159 1.76 -32.80 -27.45
CA LYS A 159 1.56 -32.19 -28.78
C LYS A 159 2.65 -31.17 -29.13
N TYR A 160 3.58 -30.89 -28.22
CA TYR A 160 4.73 -30.01 -28.49
C TYR A 160 5.97 -30.85 -28.82
N ASN A 161 6.06 -31.26 -30.09
CA ASN A 161 7.28 -31.82 -30.65
C ASN A 161 8.27 -30.67 -30.91
N PRO A 162 9.51 -30.69 -30.38
CA PRO A 162 10.49 -29.64 -30.63
C PRO A 162 11.23 -29.96 -31.93
N ALA A 163 10.63 -29.62 -33.06
CA ALA A 163 11.33 -29.59 -34.33
C ALA A 163 10.79 -28.42 -35.17
N ASN A 164 11.70 -27.49 -35.47
CA ASN A 164 11.57 -26.33 -36.36
C ASN A 164 10.91 -25.08 -35.77
N SER A 165 11.75 -24.11 -35.39
CA SER A 165 11.74 -22.72 -35.91
C SER A 165 12.67 -21.88 -35.02
N SER A 166 13.98 -21.84 -35.28
CA SER A 166 14.64 -20.80 -36.07
C SER A 166 14.11 -19.38 -35.85
N SER A 167 14.95 -18.58 -35.18
CA SER A 167 15.19 -17.16 -35.42
C SER A 167 13.96 -16.27 -35.66
N ASN A 168 13.63 -15.46 -34.66
CA ASN A 168 13.40 -14.05 -34.91
C ASN A 168 13.96 -13.22 -33.75
N LYS A 169 15.20 -12.76 -33.95
CA LYS A 169 15.72 -11.55 -33.32
C LYS A 169 14.82 -10.41 -33.77
N THR A 170 13.97 -9.91 -32.88
CA THR A 170 13.32 -8.63 -33.08
C THR A 170 14.09 -7.56 -32.33
N HIS A 171 14.59 -6.65 -33.15
CA HIS A 171 15.31 -5.44 -32.84
C HIS A 171 14.69 -4.64 -31.68
N LYS A 172 15.57 -4.28 -30.74
CA LYS A 172 15.46 -3.06 -29.96
C LYS A 172 15.38 -1.86 -30.90
N THR A 173 14.35 -1.05 -30.73
CA THR A 173 14.41 0.39 -31.04
C THR A 173 13.73 1.15 -29.89
N PRO A 174 14.29 2.30 -29.46
CA PRO A 174 14.04 2.87 -28.14
C PRO A 174 12.85 3.83 -28.18
N GLY A 175 11.81 3.52 -27.40
CA GLY A 175 10.72 4.44 -27.07
C GLY A 175 10.92 4.99 -25.66
N ASN A 176 11.34 6.24 -25.55
CA ASN A 176 11.70 6.96 -24.32
C ASN A 176 10.53 7.26 -23.33
N THR A 177 9.42 6.51 -23.35
CA THR A 177 8.19 6.90 -22.63
C THR A 177 7.89 6.06 -21.39
N GLU A 178 8.25 4.78 -21.36
CA GLU A 178 7.95 3.86 -20.24
C GLU A 178 9.00 3.92 -19.12
N LEU A 179 10.26 4.23 -19.46
CA LEU A 179 11.36 4.40 -18.51
C LEU A 179 11.17 5.59 -17.54
N GLY A 180 10.26 6.52 -17.87
CA GLY A 180 9.94 7.67 -17.01
C GLY A 180 9.01 7.30 -15.85
N VAL A 181 7.93 6.55 -16.14
CA VAL A 181 6.87 6.26 -15.16
C VAL A 181 7.35 5.28 -14.09
N GLU A 182 8.12 4.25 -14.47
CA GLU A 182 8.73 3.32 -13.51
C GLU A 182 9.75 4.02 -12.61
N SER A 183 10.56 4.93 -13.16
CA SER A 183 11.49 5.74 -12.36
C SER A 183 10.75 6.69 -11.41
N GLU A 184 9.59 7.23 -11.81
CA GLU A 184 8.74 8.10 -10.99
C GLU A 184 8.11 7.31 -9.83
N PHE A 185 7.55 6.13 -10.10
CA PHE A 185 6.97 5.26 -9.07
C PHE A 185 8.03 4.72 -8.11
N GLN A 186 9.21 4.33 -8.62
CA GLN A 186 10.33 3.95 -7.76
C GLN A 186 10.70 5.12 -6.84
N SER A 187 10.81 6.35 -7.35
CA SER A 187 11.09 7.52 -6.52
C SER A 187 10.03 7.74 -5.43
N TYR A 188 8.76 7.47 -5.71
CA TYR A 188 7.69 7.52 -4.72
C TYR A 188 7.87 6.43 -3.63
N MET A 189 8.06 5.19 -4.06
CA MET A 189 8.30 4.03 -3.18
C MET A 189 9.61 4.12 -2.41
N LEU A 190 10.58 4.90 -2.87
CA LEU A 190 11.86 5.05 -2.20
C LEU A 190 11.68 5.52 -0.75
N SER A 191 10.73 6.42 -0.46
CA SER A 191 10.45 6.87 0.91
C SER A 191 10.17 5.72 1.88
N THR A 192 9.63 4.59 1.39
CA THR A 192 9.32 3.39 2.19
C THR A 192 10.53 2.55 2.57
N SER A 193 11.63 2.74 1.83
CA SER A 193 12.84 1.93 1.96
C SER A 193 13.86 2.52 2.95
N TYR A 194 13.62 3.74 3.44
CA TYR A 194 14.54 4.43 4.34
C TYR A 194 13.85 5.21 5.45
N ALA A 195 14.52 5.28 6.59
CA ALA A 195 14.11 6.05 7.76
C ALA A 195 15.06 7.24 7.92
N PHE A 196 14.97 8.23 7.04
CA PHE A 196 15.64 9.52 7.25
C PHE A 196 14.71 10.67 6.85
N THR A 197 14.82 11.79 7.57
CA THR A 197 14.04 13.01 7.32
C THR A 197 14.91 14.23 7.51
N ASN A 198 14.62 15.31 6.78
CA ASN A 198 15.29 16.59 6.99
C ASN A 198 14.55 17.41 8.06
N ALA A 199 15.24 17.70 9.17
CA ALA A 199 14.68 18.44 10.30
C ALA A 199 14.22 19.86 9.94
N LEU A 200 14.78 20.46 8.88
CA LEU A 200 14.42 21.82 8.47
C LEU A 200 13.13 21.92 7.67
N GLU A 201 12.68 20.86 6.99
CA GLU A 201 11.54 20.95 6.06
C GLU A 201 10.27 21.47 6.76
N LYS A 202 9.89 20.83 7.87
CA LYS A 202 8.72 21.23 8.66
C LYS A 202 8.87 22.65 9.24
N LEU A 203 10.05 22.99 9.74
CA LEU A 203 10.33 24.31 10.30
C LEU A 203 10.21 25.40 9.24
N VAL A 204 10.79 25.20 8.06
CA VAL A 204 10.73 26.16 6.97
C VAL A 204 9.29 26.32 6.46
N VAL A 205 8.54 25.22 6.27
CA VAL A 205 7.13 25.30 5.83
C VAL A 205 6.28 26.09 6.82
N THR A 206 6.37 25.79 8.12
CA THR A 206 5.63 26.54 9.15
C THR A 206 6.02 28.02 9.20
N ASN A 207 7.31 28.34 9.02
CA ASN A 207 7.76 29.73 8.95
C ASN A 207 7.23 30.44 7.69
N VAL A 208 7.22 29.77 6.53
CA VAL A 208 6.65 30.33 5.30
C VAL A 208 5.16 30.63 5.48
N GLU A 209 4.39 29.72 6.09
CA GLU A 209 2.98 29.93 6.40
C GLU A 209 2.76 31.13 7.31
N GLN A 210 3.51 31.22 8.41
CA GLN A 210 3.46 32.37 9.32
C GLN A 210 3.82 33.69 8.63
N GLN A 211 4.92 33.72 7.86
CA GLN A 211 5.35 34.92 7.15
C GLN A 211 4.38 35.30 6.03
N MET A 212 3.73 34.34 5.38
CA MET A 212 2.73 34.59 4.35
C MET A 212 1.45 35.19 4.94
N THR A 213 1.03 34.76 6.13
CA THR A 213 -0.10 35.40 6.84
C THR A 213 0.22 36.84 7.26
N GLN A 214 1.46 37.12 7.67
CA GLN A 214 1.90 38.46 8.09
C GLN A 214 2.13 39.42 6.90
N LEU A 215 2.74 38.92 5.83
CA LEU A 215 3.12 39.72 4.65
C LEU A 215 2.09 39.65 3.51
N GLY A 216 0.98 38.96 3.70
CA GLY A 216 -0.06 38.76 2.68
C GLY A 216 -0.63 40.05 2.08
N SER A 217 -0.56 41.17 2.82
CA SER A 217 -0.96 42.50 2.34
C SER A 217 0.13 43.24 1.55
N VAL A 218 1.39 42.86 1.73
CA VAL A 218 2.57 43.54 1.14
C VAL A 218 3.03 42.86 -0.15
N LEU A 219 2.74 41.57 -0.30
CA LEU A 219 3.08 40.83 -1.50
C LEU A 219 2.23 41.29 -2.69
N ALA A 220 2.90 41.72 -3.76
CA ALA A 220 2.25 42.06 -5.03
C ALA A 220 1.48 40.88 -5.64
N ARG A 221 1.72 39.64 -5.17
CA ARG A 221 1.16 38.42 -5.72
C ARG A 221 1.11 37.28 -4.70
N ALA A 222 0.10 36.41 -4.85
CA ALA A 222 0.04 35.11 -4.18
C ALA A 222 1.16 34.17 -4.67
N VAL A 223 2.11 33.89 -3.79
CA VAL A 223 3.20 32.91 -3.97
C VAL A 223 2.76 31.56 -3.39
N LYS A 224 3.12 30.46 -4.04
CA LYS A 224 2.87 29.11 -3.50
C LYS A 224 3.83 28.82 -2.34
N ILE A 225 3.33 28.19 -1.28
CA ILE A 225 4.11 27.86 -0.08
C ILE A 225 5.28 26.95 -0.45
N GLU A 226 5.05 26.00 -1.35
CA GLU A 226 6.03 25.00 -1.79
C GLU A 226 7.20 25.64 -2.54
N ASP A 227 6.92 26.63 -3.38
CA ASP A 227 7.95 27.34 -4.16
C ASP A 227 8.85 28.18 -3.23
N ALA A 228 8.25 28.84 -2.24
CA ALA A 228 8.98 29.60 -1.24
C ALA A 228 9.82 28.70 -0.33
N ALA A 229 9.25 27.56 0.11
CA ALA A 229 9.96 26.57 0.90
C ALA A 229 11.13 25.94 0.13
N ALA A 230 10.92 25.53 -1.12
CA ALA A 230 11.99 24.98 -1.96
C ALA A 230 13.11 26.00 -2.20
N TYR A 231 12.78 27.28 -2.41
CA TYR A 231 13.77 28.33 -2.55
C TYR A 231 14.61 28.53 -1.28
N ALA A 232 13.96 28.55 -0.11
CA ALA A 232 14.63 28.71 1.18
C ALA A 232 15.51 27.50 1.50
N LEU A 233 14.98 26.28 1.37
CA LEU A 233 15.72 25.03 1.66
C LEU A 233 16.95 24.85 0.78
N ASN A 234 16.94 25.35 -0.46
CA ASN A 234 18.11 25.32 -1.35
C ASN A 234 19.26 26.25 -0.91
N ARG A 235 19.01 27.15 0.04
CA ARG A 235 20.01 28.10 0.57
C ARG A 235 20.44 27.79 1.98
N LEU A 236 19.72 26.91 2.67
CA LEU A 236 19.99 26.50 4.04
C LEU A 236 20.83 25.21 4.05
N PRO A 237 21.58 24.96 5.13
CA PRO A 237 22.29 23.69 5.30
C PRO A 237 21.30 22.53 5.47
N THR A 238 21.58 21.37 4.89
CA THR A 238 20.78 20.16 5.08
C THR A 238 21.03 19.55 6.46
N MET A 239 19.97 19.12 7.14
CA MET A 239 20.05 18.44 8.43
C MET A 239 19.17 17.21 8.42
N TYR A 240 19.70 16.15 7.82
CA TYR A 240 19.10 14.83 7.81
C TYR A 240 19.44 14.07 9.10
N ALA A 241 18.42 13.48 9.70
CA ALA A 241 18.53 12.60 10.85
C ALA A 241 17.95 11.21 10.52
N THR A 242 18.52 10.19 11.17
CA THR A 242 18.07 8.79 11.10
C THR A 242 17.55 8.26 12.43
N SER A 243 17.68 9.03 13.51
CA SER A 243 17.24 8.66 14.85
C SER A 243 16.39 9.75 15.49
N ALA A 244 15.48 9.36 16.38
CA ALA A 244 14.60 10.27 17.09
C ALA A 244 15.40 11.35 17.88
N GLY A 245 16.38 10.91 18.68
CA GLY A 245 17.25 11.83 19.42
C GLY A 245 18.09 12.73 18.52
N GLY A 246 18.56 12.23 17.37
CA GLY A 246 19.30 13.03 16.39
C GLY A 246 18.44 14.11 15.76
N LEU A 247 17.18 13.79 15.45
CA LEU A 247 16.22 14.72 14.91
C LEU A 247 15.86 15.82 15.91
N GLN A 248 15.61 15.47 17.17
CA GLN A 248 15.35 16.45 18.23
C GLN A 248 16.53 17.40 18.41
N TYR A 249 17.75 16.87 18.44
CA TYR A 249 18.96 17.68 18.52
C TYR A 249 19.10 18.64 17.33
N GLN A 250 18.87 18.16 16.10
CA GLN A 250 18.92 19.00 14.90
C GLN A 250 17.83 20.06 14.89
N GLN A 251 16.61 19.75 15.35
CA GLN A 251 15.53 20.72 15.49
C GLN A 251 15.84 21.79 16.55
N GLN A 252 16.42 21.39 17.69
CA GLN A 252 16.83 22.34 18.71
C GLN A 252 17.92 23.26 18.19
N LYS A 253 18.95 22.70 17.53
CA LYS A 253 20.01 23.45 16.88
C LYS A 253 19.49 24.41 15.81
N ALA A 254 18.53 23.96 14.98
CA ALA A 254 17.88 24.81 13.99
C ALA A 254 17.19 26.02 14.64
N LYS A 255 16.53 25.81 15.77
CA LYS A 255 15.81 26.85 16.51
C LYS A 255 16.75 27.84 17.22
N THR A 256 17.91 27.39 17.71
CA THR A 256 18.84 28.27 18.43
C THR A 256 19.75 29.03 17.47
N ASP A 257 20.32 28.33 16.48
CA ASP A 257 21.45 28.85 15.70
C ASP A 257 21.00 29.39 14.34
N LEU A 258 19.94 28.80 13.74
CA LEU A 258 19.53 29.08 12.36
C LEU A 258 18.20 29.83 12.26
N ALA A 259 17.53 30.18 13.36
CA ALA A 259 16.21 30.81 13.31
C ALA A 259 16.21 32.15 12.55
N ASP A 260 17.21 32.99 12.78
CA ASP A 260 17.36 34.28 12.09
C ASP A 260 17.70 34.10 10.61
N GLU A 261 18.52 33.11 10.28
CA GLU A 261 18.87 32.79 8.90
C GLU A 261 17.66 32.21 8.15
N ILE A 262 16.87 31.34 8.78
CA ILE A 262 15.64 30.78 8.22
C ILE A 262 14.63 31.90 7.94
N SER A 263 14.37 32.78 8.91
CA SER A 263 13.40 33.87 8.71
C SER A 263 13.84 34.83 7.61
N SER A 264 15.11 35.23 7.59
CA SER A 264 15.64 36.14 6.56
C SER A 264 15.64 35.50 5.16
N THR A 265 16.02 34.24 5.03
CA THR A 265 15.99 33.51 3.74
C THR A 265 14.56 33.30 3.24
N VAL A 266 13.60 33.01 4.13
CA VAL A 266 12.17 32.90 3.79
C VAL A 266 11.60 34.23 3.32
N ILE A 267 11.89 35.33 4.01
CA ILE A 267 11.46 36.68 3.58
C ILE A 267 12.04 37.01 2.20
N GLN A 268 13.34 36.73 1.98
CA GLN A 268 13.95 36.88 0.67
C GLN A 268 13.27 36.01 -0.39
N ALA A 269 12.92 34.76 -0.07
CA ALA A 269 12.19 33.87 -0.96
C ALA A 269 10.84 34.49 -1.38
N LEU A 270 10.05 34.95 -0.41
CA LEU A 270 8.74 35.55 -0.67
C LEU A 270 8.85 36.83 -1.51
N LEU A 271 9.82 37.70 -1.21
CA LEU A 271 10.03 38.94 -1.97
C LEU A 271 10.53 38.68 -3.39
N THR A 272 11.43 37.72 -3.58
CA THR A 272 11.96 37.39 -4.90
C THR A 272 10.92 36.71 -5.77
N LEU A 273 10.17 35.75 -5.23
CA LEU A 273 9.08 35.05 -5.93
C LEU A 273 7.88 35.97 -6.18
N GLY A 274 7.59 36.90 -5.28
CA GLY A 274 6.56 37.92 -5.46
C GLY A 274 6.86 38.91 -6.60
N LYS A 275 8.15 39.14 -6.91
CA LYS A 275 8.59 39.99 -8.04
C LYS A 275 8.70 39.23 -9.37
N ALA A 276 8.83 37.90 -9.34
CA ALA A 276 9.05 37.10 -10.53
C ALA A 276 7.73 36.81 -11.28
N PRO A 277 7.72 36.82 -12.63
CA PRO A 277 6.55 36.42 -13.39
C PRO A 277 6.30 34.91 -13.22
N THR A 278 5.05 34.52 -12.98
CA THR A 278 4.73 33.08 -12.94
C THR A 278 4.96 32.44 -14.28
N ARG A 279 5.75 31.39 -14.25
CA ARG A 279 5.82 30.42 -15.32
C ARG A 279 4.75 29.37 -15.02
N MET A 280 3.88 29.09 -15.99
CA MET A 280 2.96 27.96 -15.89
C MET A 280 3.81 26.69 -15.95
N VAL A 281 4.00 26.03 -14.80
CA VAL A 281 4.73 24.77 -14.71
C VAL A 281 3.84 23.78 -13.98
N GLY A 282 3.83 22.53 -14.47
CA GLY A 282 3.10 21.43 -13.85
C GLY A 282 3.61 21.10 -12.44
N PRO A 283 2.75 20.54 -11.58
CA PRO A 283 3.14 20.03 -10.26
C PRO A 283 4.19 18.93 -10.39
N LEU A 284 4.85 18.56 -9.29
CA LEU A 284 5.74 17.41 -9.29
C LEU A 284 5.00 16.14 -9.76
N PRO A 285 5.69 15.23 -10.47
CA PRO A 285 5.10 13.95 -10.89
C PRO A 285 4.55 13.12 -9.71
N ILE A 286 5.12 13.32 -8.52
CA ILE A 286 4.73 12.65 -7.26
C ILE A 286 3.27 12.93 -6.88
N ASN A 287 2.77 14.14 -7.18
CA ASN A 287 1.40 14.52 -6.85
C ASN A 287 0.37 13.70 -7.64
N LYS A 288 0.76 13.04 -8.73
CA LYS A 288 -0.12 12.09 -9.43
C LYS A 288 -0.48 10.93 -8.51
N PHE A 289 0.48 10.42 -7.74
CA PHE A 289 0.24 9.31 -6.82
C PHE A 289 -0.60 9.73 -5.61
N ASP A 290 -0.46 10.97 -5.13
CA ASP A 290 -1.34 11.51 -4.08
C ASP A 290 -2.80 11.62 -4.57
N LEU A 291 -3.00 12.01 -5.84
CA LEU A 291 -4.34 12.03 -6.44
C LEU A 291 -4.90 10.61 -6.65
N GLU A 292 -4.06 9.67 -7.05
CA GLU A 292 -4.44 8.25 -7.18
C GLU A 292 -4.79 7.64 -5.82
N GLU A 293 -4.06 8.01 -4.76
CA GLU A 293 -4.38 7.65 -3.38
C GLU A 293 -5.77 8.18 -2.99
N GLU A 294 -6.03 9.47 -3.20
CA GLU A 294 -7.34 10.08 -2.88
C GLU A 294 -8.48 9.35 -3.61
N GLN A 295 -8.29 9.01 -4.88
CA GLN A 295 -9.25 8.23 -5.67
C GLN A 295 -9.44 6.81 -5.10
N ALA A 296 -8.35 6.12 -4.80
CA ALA A 296 -8.40 4.77 -4.23
C ALA A 296 -9.12 4.76 -2.86
N LEU A 297 -8.89 5.77 -2.01
CA LEU A 297 -9.58 5.92 -0.73
C LEU A 297 -11.08 6.13 -0.91
N LEU A 298 -11.49 6.92 -1.91
CA LEU A 298 -12.90 7.11 -2.24
C LEU A 298 -13.58 5.82 -2.69
N GLU A 299 -12.89 4.99 -3.48
CA GLU A 299 -13.39 3.69 -3.92
C GLU A 299 -13.42 2.65 -2.79
N LEU A 300 -12.52 2.75 -1.79
CA LEU A 300 -12.49 1.85 -0.63
C LEU A 300 -13.62 2.12 0.37
N LYS A 301 -14.16 3.35 0.44
CA LYS A 301 -15.30 3.69 1.32
C LYS A 301 -16.52 2.78 1.15
N PRO A 302 -17.08 2.61 -0.06
CA PRO A 302 -18.21 1.71 -0.26
C PRO A 302 -17.84 0.24 -0.02
N ILE A 303 -16.60 -0.17 -0.29
CA ILE A 303 -16.17 -1.56 -0.12
C ILE A 303 -16.10 -1.94 1.37
N LEU A 304 -15.57 -1.05 2.22
CA LEU A 304 -15.39 -1.30 3.64
C LEU A 304 -16.56 -0.82 4.52
N GLN A 305 -17.57 -0.16 3.93
CA GLN A 305 -18.77 0.35 4.61
C GLN A 305 -18.45 1.22 5.85
N ARG A 306 -17.33 1.96 5.82
CA ARG A 306 -16.91 2.89 6.87
C ARG A 306 -16.62 4.25 6.25
N ASP A 307 -17.14 5.31 6.88
CA ASP A 307 -17.04 6.69 6.35
C ASP A 307 -15.68 7.35 6.63
N GLU A 308 -14.99 6.92 7.69
CA GLU A 308 -13.73 7.51 8.17
C GLU A 308 -12.50 6.70 7.75
N ILE A 309 -12.31 6.56 6.44
CA ILE A 309 -11.10 5.94 5.88
C ILE A 309 -10.04 7.02 5.63
N THR A 310 -8.90 6.88 6.31
CA THR A 310 -7.68 7.65 6.04
C THR A 310 -6.54 6.70 5.69
N TRP A 311 -5.55 7.13 4.91
CA TRP A 311 -4.40 6.31 4.53
C TRP A 311 -3.63 5.70 5.71
N ARG A 312 -3.71 6.30 6.91
CA ARG A 312 -3.17 5.74 8.17
C ARG A 312 -4.00 4.57 8.70
N ASN A 313 -5.33 4.66 8.57
CA ASN A 313 -6.26 3.70 9.12
C ASN A 313 -6.61 2.58 8.14
N VAL A 314 -6.36 2.73 6.83
CA VAL A 314 -6.69 1.70 5.82
C VAL A 314 -6.07 0.34 6.16
N VAL A 315 -4.82 0.31 6.62
CA VAL A 315 -4.11 -0.93 6.96
C VAL A 315 -4.80 -1.70 8.10
N PRO A 316 -4.99 -1.12 9.30
CA PRO A 316 -5.68 -1.84 10.39
C PRO A 316 -7.14 -2.14 10.07
N LEU A 317 -7.83 -1.28 9.30
CA LEU A 317 -9.21 -1.53 8.87
C LEU A 317 -9.33 -2.74 7.94
N LEU A 318 -8.36 -2.92 7.04
CA LEU A 318 -8.32 -4.09 6.16
C LEU A 318 -7.98 -5.36 6.93
N GLU A 319 -7.05 -5.30 7.88
CA GLU A 319 -6.78 -6.43 8.76
C GLU A 319 -8.02 -6.84 9.55
N GLU A 320 -8.76 -5.87 10.11
CA GLU A 320 -10.03 -6.13 10.79
C GLU A 320 -11.08 -6.74 9.85
N ALA A 321 -11.21 -6.21 8.63
CA ALA A 321 -12.14 -6.75 7.64
C ALA A 321 -11.77 -8.18 7.21
N PHE A 322 -10.48 -8.48 7.07
CA PHE A 322 -10.00 -9.84 6.80
C PHE A 322 -10.24 -10.78 7.98
N GLU A 323 -10.04 -10.33 9.21
CA GLU A 323 -10.32 -11.14 10.40
C GLU A 323 -11.81 -11.39 10.61
N LEU A 324 -12.69 -10.41 10.33
CA LEU A 324 -14.13 -10.63 10.31
C LEU A 324 -14.52 -11.66 9.24
N ALA A 325 -14.02 -11.50 8.02
CA ALA A 325 -14.27 -12.47 6.93
C ALA A 325 -13.79 -13.89 7.27
N LYS A 326 -12.65 -14.04 7.96
CA LYS A 326 -12.17 -15.33 8.49
C LYS A 326 -13.01 -15.82 9.69
N GLY A 327 -13.51 -14.93 10.53
CA GLY A 327 -14.38 -15.26 11.65
C GLY A 327 -15.69 -15.87 11.19
N ASP A 328 -16.33 -15.26 10.19
CA ASP A 328 -17.56 -15.77 9.61
C ASP A 328 -17.32 -17.07 8.82
N ALA A 329 -16.19 -17.18 8.13
CA ALA A 329 -15.71 -18.45 7.56
C ALA A 329 -15.61 -19.58 8.61
N ASN A 330 -15.03 -19.28 9.77
CA ASN A 330 -14.88 -20.24 10.86
C ASN A 330 -16.21 -20.62 11.53
N ARG A 331 -17.18 -19.71 11.56
CA ARG A 331 -18.55 -20.00 12.03
C ARG A 331 -19.29 -20.89 11.04
N LEU A 332 -19.18 -20.61 9.75
CA LEU A 332 -19.79 -21.42 8.70
C LEU A 332 -19.22 -22.83 8.64
N THR A 333 -17.90 -22.99 8.79
CA THR A 333 -17.27 -24.32 8.84
C THR A 333 -17.70 -25.13 10.07
N LYS A 334 -17.80 -24.51 11.25
CA LYS A 334 -18.35 -25.18 12.44
C LYS A 334 -19.78 -25.65 12.26
N MET A 335 -20.62 -24.81 11.63
CA MET A 335 -22.00 -25.18 11.32
C MET A 335 -22.06 -26.36 10.35
N LEU A 336 -21.25 -26.33 9.29
CA LEU A 336 -21.18 -27.41 8.33
C LEU A 336 -20.72 -28.73 8.97
N ASP A 337 -19.74 -28.66 9.87
CA ASP A 337 -19.28 -29.82 10.65
C ASP A 337 -20.37 -30.36 11.59
N GLN A 338 -21.17 -29.49 12.22
CA GLN A 338 -22.28 -29.91 13.08
C GLN A 338 -23.39 -30.59 12.27
N ILE A 339 -23.81 -29.99 11.16
CA ILE A 339 -24.80 -30.56 10.24
C ILE A 339 -24.32 -31.91 9.69
N ASN A 340 -23.07 -32.01 9.24
CA ASN A 340 -22.52 -33.27 8.73
C ASN A 340 -22.46 -34.37 9.80
N ARG A 341 -22.15 -34.03 11.05
CA ARG A 341 -22.15 -34.99 12.16
C ARG A 341 -23.54 -35.50 12.50
N VAL A 342 -24.55 -34.63 12.53
CA VAL A 342 -25.92 -35.00 12.89
C VAL A 342 -26.55 -35.89 11.83
N PHE A 343 -26.32 -35.56 10.56
CA PHE A 343 -26.96 -36.25 9.45
C PHE A 343 -26.21 -37.46 8.90
N GLN A 344 -25.02 -37.78 9.44
CA GLN A 344 -24.15 -38.88 8.98
C GLN A 344 -23.96 -38.92 7.45
N ILE A 345 -24.01 -37.76 6.81
CA ILE A 345 -23.78 -37.64 5.38
C ILE A 345 -22.31 -38.05 5.17
N HIS A 346 -22.08 -39.04 4.31
CA HIS A 346 -20.74 -39.63 4.12
C HIS A 346 -19.69 -38.54 3.87
N LEU A 347 -18.53 -38.71 4.52
CA LEU A 347 -17.36 -37.83 4.59
C LEU A 347 -16.71 -37.45 3.24
N ASP A 348 -17.36 -37.65 2.10
CA ASP A 348 -16.84 -37.27 0.78
C ASP A 348 -17.06 -35.79 0.44
N GLY A 349 -17.75 -35.02 1.30
CA GLY A 349 -17.66 -33.55 1.32
C GLY A 349 -18.31 -32.81 0.14
N THR A 350 -19.19 -33.46 -0.63
CA THR A 350 -19.71 -32.93 -1.91
C THR A 350 -21.17 -32.47 -1.89
N ASP A 351 -21.87 -32.59 -0.78
CA ASP A 351 -23.34 -32.59 -0.84
C ASP A 351 -23.98 -31.27 -0.39
N LEU A 352 -23.27 -30.46 0.40
CA LEU A 352 -23.79 -29.23 1.00
C LEU A 352 -22.75 -28.10 0.92
N SER A 353 -23.20 -26.89 0.62
CA SER A 353 -22.41 -25.66 0.76
C SER A 353 -23.23 -24.58 1.44
N LEU A 354 -22.61 -23.80 2.32
CA LEU A 354 -23.26 -22.76 3.11
C LEU A 354 -22.70 -21.40 2.70
N VAL A 355 -23.59 -20.47 2.39
CA VAL A 355 -23.24 -19.07 2.09
C VAL A 355 -24.06 -18.20 3.01
N TYR A 356 -23.39 -17.46 3.89
CA TYR A 356 -24.06 -16.41 4.65
C TYR A 356 -23.97 -15.09 3.88
N ASP A 357 -25.06 -14.33 3.90
CA ASP A 357 -25.11 -13.00 3.35
C ASP A 357 -25.38 -11.99 4.47
N ASP A 358 -24.33 -11.26 4.85
CA ASP A 358 -24.34 -10.32 5.97
C ASP A 358 -25.31 -9.15 5.74
N LEU A 359 -25.55 -8.78 4.48
CA LEU A 359 -26.38 -7.64 4.11
C LEU A 359 -27.88 -7.90 4.31
N GLU A 360 -28.35 -9.10 3.99
CA GLU A 360 -29.76 -9.48 4.15
C GLU A 360 -30.00 -10.31 5.44
N ASN A 361 -28.94 -10.66 6.18
CA ASN A 361 -28.94 -11.64 7.27
C ASN A 361 -29.57 -12.98 6.85
N ILE A 362 -29.23 -13.44 5.64
CA ILE A 362 -29.79 -14.65 5.06
C ILE A 362 -28.72 -15.73 4.97
N LEU A 363 -29.04 -16.90 5.51
CA LEU A 363 -28.22 -18.07 5.36
C LEU A 363 -28.70 -18.88 4.16
N ILE A 364 -27.88 -19.00 3.13
CA ILE A 364 -28.16 -19.80 1.93
C ILE A 364 -27.47 -21.15 2.06
N ILE A 365 -28.24 -22.22 2.17
CA ILE A 365 -27.74 -23.60 2.17
C ILE A 365 -27.97 -24.17 0.78
N LYS A 366 -26.91 -24.44 0.03
CA LYS A 366 -27.00 -25.09 -1.28
C LYS A 366 -26.74 -26.58 -1.15
N ALA A 367 -27.77 -27.39 -1.39
CA ALA A 367 -27.65 -28.83 -1.46
C ALA A 367 -27.40 -29.28 -2.90
N LEU A 368 -26.23 -29.87 -3.15
CA LEU A 368 -25.76 -30.31 -4.46
C LEU A 368 -26.38 -31.63 -4.88
N THR A 369 -26.80 -32.48 -3.92
CA THR A 369 -27.51 -33.73 -4.19
C THR A 369 -28.99 -33.62 -3.80
N LYS A 370 -29.85 -34.33 -4.55
CA LYS A 370 -31.27 -34.44 -4.24
C LYS A 370 -31.50 -35.06 -2.86
N TYR A 371 -30.65 -36.02 -2.47
CA TYR A 371 -30.71 -36.69 -1.17
C TYR A 371 -30.46 -35.72 -0.02
N ALA A 372 -29.38 -34.94 -0.08
CA ALA A 372 -29.07 -33.96 0.97
C ALA A 372 -30.13 -32.85 1.08
N PHE A 373 -30.73 -32.45 -0.05
CA PHE A 373 -31.83 -31.48 -0.03
C PHE A 373 -33.06 -32.00 0.72
N TRP A 374 -33.49 -33.24 0.42
CA TRP A 374 -34.65 -33.84 1.11
C TRP A 374 -34.37 -34.08 2.58
N LEU A 375 -33.16 -34.50 2.94
CA LEU A 375 -32.78 -34.72 4.33
C LEU A 375 -32.87 -33.45 5.19
N LEU A 376 -32.49 -32.30 4.62
CA LEU A 376 -32.61 -30.99 5.26
C LEU A 376 -34.07 -30.52 5.36
N VAL A 377 -34.88 -30.80 4.34
CA VAL A 377 -36.32 -30.45 4.33
C VAL A 377 -37.11 -31.32 5.31
N GLU A 378 -36.74 -32.58 5.49
CA GLU A 378 -37.40 -33.52 6.41
C GLU A 378 -37.07 -33.25 7.89
N ASN A 379 -35.95 -32.57 8.18
CA ASN A 379 -35.50 -32.29 9.54
C ASN A 379 -35.17 -30.80 9.75
N PRO A 380 -36.15 -29.89 9.56
CA PRO A 380 -35.89 -28.46 9.57
C PRO A 380 -35.53 -27.95 10.98
N GLN A 381 -35.96 -28.65 12.04
CA GLN A 381 -35.64 -28.34 13.44
C GLN A 381 -34.13 -28.36 13.76
N VAL A 382 -33.38 -29.30 13.19
CA VAL A 382 -31.93 -29.42 13.41
C VAL A 382 -31.22 -28.26 12.75
N VAL A 383 -31.63 -27.95 11.51
CA VAL A 383 -31.07 -26.84 10.72
C VAL A 383 -31.38 -25.49 11.38
N ALA A 384 -32.61 -25.30 11.85
CA ALA A 384 -33.04 -24.10 12.56
C ALA A 384 -32.28 -23.91 13.89
N ASN A 385 -32.10 -24.97 14.67
CA ASN A 385 -31.37 -24.90 15.94
C ASN A 385 -29.89 -24.58 15.75
N ASP A 386 -29.21 -25.26 14.83
CA ASP A 386 -27.79 -25.03 14.56
C ASP A 386 -27.57 -23.62 13.97
N ALA A 387 -28.45 -23.19 13.05
CA ALA A 387 -28.38 -21.86 12.45
C ALA A 387 -28.59 -20.74 13.49
N LEU A 388 -29.61 -20.86 14.35
CA LEU A 388 -29.88 -19.85 15.39
C LEU A 388 -28.85 -19.86 16.53
N GLN A 389 -28.23 -21.01 16.81
CA GLN A 389 -27.17 -21.11 17.83
C GLN A 389 -25.87 -20.43 17.36
N ILE A 390 -25.55 -20.54 16.08
CA ILE A 390 -24.29 -20.01 15.51
C ILE A 390 -24.47 -18.57 15.01
N PHE A 391 -25.67 -18.23 14.52
CA PHE A 391 -26.02 -16.92 14.00
C PHE A 391 -27.37 -16.44 14.60
N PRO A 392 -27.35 -15.83 15.80
CA PRO A 392 -28.57 -15.42 16.51
C PRO A 392 -29.36 -14.28 15.82
N ALA A 393 -28.76 -13.63 14.82
CA ALA A 393 -29.34 -12.51 14.08
C ALA A 393 -29.90 -12.89 12.69
N ILE A 394 -29.95 -14.18 12.31
CA ILE A 394 -30.50 -14.62 11.01
C ILE A 394 -31.96 -14.18 10.87
N ALA A 395 -32.28 -13.59 9.72
CA ALA A 395 -33.64 -13.22 9.33
C ALA A 395 -34.36 -14.37 8.59
N SER A 396 -33.65 -15.09 7.72
CA SER A 396 -34.20 -16.27 7.03
C SER A 396 -33.11 -17.25 6.57
N ILE A 397 -33.49 -18.51 6.37
CA ILE A 397 -32.67 -19.54 5.73
C ILE A 397 -33.25 -19.82 4.34
N LYS A 398 -32.41 -19.77 3.30
CA LYS A 398 -32.77 -20.15 1.93
C LYS A 398 -32.10 -21.49 1.58
N LEU A 399 -32.89 -22.55 1.43
CA LEU A 399 -32.44 -23.83 0.87
C LEU A 399 -32.50 -23.78 -0.66
N VAL A 400 -31.36 -23.97 -1.31
CA VAL A 400 -31.23 -23.95 -2.77
C VAL A 400 -30.70 -25.29 -3.25
N SER A 401 -31.21 -25.82 -4.36
CA SER A 401 -30.64 -27.00 -5.00
C SER A 401 -30.65 -26.82 -6.51
N PRO A 402 -29.62 -27.26 -7.25
CA PRO A 402 -29.60 -27.17 -8.71
C PRO A 402 -30.69 -28.02 -9.37
N VAL A 403 -31.30 -28.96 -8.62
CA VAL A 403 -32.36 -29.85 -9.10
C VAL A 403 -33.75 -29.19 -9.03
N PHE A 404 -33.91 -28.15 -8.19
CA PHE A 404 -35.21 -27.50 -7.96
C PHE A 404 -35.19 -26.04 -8.42
N ALA A 405 -36.23 -25.63 -9.15
CA ALA A 405 -36.32 -24.29 -9.73
C ALA A 405 -36.65 -23.18 -8.71
N HIS A 406 -37.19 -23.53 -7.53
CA HIS A 406 -37.60 -22.58 -6.51
C HIS A 406 -36.86 -22.88 -5.19
N PRO A 407 -36.21 -21.88 -4.58
CA PRO A 407 -35.61 -22.05 -3.27
C PRO A 407 -36.69 -22.12 -2.17
N LEU A 408 -36.48 -22.98 -1.19
CA LEU A 408 -37.30 -23.03 0.02
C LEU A 408 -36.77 -21.98 1.00
N ILE A 409 -37.65 -21.16 1.57
CA ILE A 409 -37.28 -20.08 2.48
C ILE A 409 -37.95 -20.36 3.82
N TYR A 410 -37.16 -20.44 4.88
CA TYR A 410 -37.62 -20.52 6.26
C TYR A 410 -37.37 -19.18 6.92
N THR A 411 -38.43 -18.54 7.37
CA THR A 411 -38.33 -17.29 8.13
C THR A 411 -37.98 -17.56 9.58
N ARG A 412 -37.44 -16.56 10.28
CA ARG A 412 -37.13 -16.68 11.71
C ARG A 412 -38.32 -17.12 12.56
N GLN A 413 -39.52 -16.66 12.26
CA GLN A 413 -40.73 -17.03 13.00
C GLN A 413 -41.03 -18.53 12.86
N GLU A 414 -40.93 -19.06 11.64
CA GLU A 414 -41.11 -20.51 11.37
C GLU A 414 -40.01 -21.34 12.05
N MET A 415 -38.76 -20.86 12.07
CA MET A 415 -37.65 -21.53 12.78
C MET A 415 -37.83 -21.55 14.30
N GLU A 416 -38.38 -20.49 14.89
CA GLU A 416 -38.66 -20.41 16.33
C GLU A 416 -39.86 -21.28 16.73
N GLU A 417 -40.87 -21.41 15.88
CA GLU A 417 -42.01 -22.32 16.07
C GLU A 417 -41.61 -23.80 15.98
N GLU A 418 -40.75 -24.14 15.02
CA GLU A 418 -40.23 -25.50 14.85
C GLU A 418 -39.25 -25.92 15.94
N ARG A 419 -38.66 -24.98 16.68
CA ARG A 419 -37.81 -25.25 17.86
C ARG A 419 -38.59 -25.75 19.08
N ILE A 420 -39.86 -25.41 19.17
CA ILE A 420 -40.73 -25.69 20.33
C ILE A 420 -41.55 -26.97 20.14
N SER A 421 -41.73 -27.40 18.88
CA SER A 421 -42.44 -28.64 18.50
C SER A 421 -41.53 -29.86 18.66
#